data_AF-A0A7X0MEL5-F1
#
_entry.id   AF-A0A7X0MEL5-F1
#
_cell.length_a   1.000
_cell.length_b   1.000
_cell.length_c   1.000
_cell.angle_alpha   90.00
_cell.angle_beta   90.00
_cell.angle_gamma   90.00
#
_symmetry.space_group_name_H-M   'P 1'
#
loop_
_entity.id
_entity.type
_entity.pdbx_description
1 polymer ?
#
loop_
_entity_poly.entity_id
_entity_poly.type
_entity_poly.pdbx_seq_one_letter_code
_entity_poly.pdbx_strand_id
1 'polypeptide(L)' 'MPFRGNTQGDHAPPESAEGIDVLVTLAADNPGKALVLSYVVQIAADGCAVWNILENGEIEVRFNSGEIFVLAETTILRLA' A
#
# COMPACT_ATOMS: atom_id res chain seq x y z
N MET A 1 -26.31 -6.77 26.64
CA MET A 1 -25.31 -5.69 26.79
C MET A 1 -24.54 -5.64 25.48
N PRO A 2 -24.68 -4.61 24.63
CA PRO A 2 -23.97 -4.59 23.35
C PRO A 2 -22.56 -4.02 23.52
N PHE A 3 -21.58 -4.77 23.02
CA PHE A 3 -20.19 -4.34 22.86
C PHE A 3 -20.17 -3.08 21.99
N ARG A 4 -19.77 -1.97 22.59
CA ARG A 4 -19.59 -0.69 21.92
C ARG A 4 -18.37 -0.82 21.01
N GLY A 5 -18.63 -1.09 19.73
CA GLY A 5 -17.64 -1.00 18.67
C GLY A 5 -17.03 0.39 18.71
N ASN A 6 -15.78 0.43 19.15
CA ASN A 6 -14.89 1.54 18.92
C ASN A 6 -14.70 1.68 17.41
N THR A 7 -14.96 2.89 16.90
CA THR A 7 -14.53 3.35 15.59
C THR A 7 -13.00 3.41 15.59
N GLN A 8 -12.37 2.24 15.57
CA GLN A 8 -10.97 2.11 15.21
C GLN A 8 -10.95 2.46 13.72
N GLY A 9 -10.19 3.51 13.38
CA GLY A 9 -10.12 4.05 12.03
C GLY A 9 -10.04 2.97 10.96
N ASP A 10 -10.82 3.21 9.93
CA ASP A 10 -10.88 2.58 8.62
C ASP A 10 -9.50 2.50 7.98
N HIS A 11 -8.61 1.68 8.53
CA HIS A 11 -7.32 1.37 7.94
C HIS A 11 -7.16 -0.13 8.02
N ALA A 12 -7.65 -0.79 6.96
CA ALA A 12 -7.37 -2.17 6.69
C ALA A 12 -5.85 -2.37 6.72
N PRO A 13 -5.33 -3.27 7.56
CA PRO A 13 -3.91 -3.62 7.53
C PRO A 13 -3.50 -3.97 6.09
N PRO A 14 -2.28 -3.62 5.65
CA PRO A 14 -1.80 -3.90 4.30
C PRO A 14 -1.79 -5.39 3.89
N GLU A 15 -1.90 -6.29 4.87
CA GLU A 15 -2.05 -7.75 4.72
C GLU A 15 -3.51 -8.22 4.60
N SER A 16 -4.48 -7.31 4.68
CA SER A 16 -5.91 -7.59 4.60
C SER A 16 -6.39 -7.63 3.16
N ALA A 17 -7.45 -8.40 2.91
CA ALA A 17 -8.04 -8.57 1.58
C ALA A 17 -8.43 -7.24 0.90
N GLU A 18 -8.76 -6.22 1.68
CA GLU A 18 -9.18 -4.88 1.24
C GLU A 18 -8.02 -4.08 0.65
N GLY A 19 -6.84 -4.15 1.29
CA GLY A 19 -5.62 -3.57 0.75
C GLY A 19 -5.23 -4.26 -0.55
N ILE A 20 -5.37 -5.58 -0.63
CA ILE A 20 -5.07 -6.36 -1.84
C ILE A 20 -6.03 -6.00 -3.00
N ASP A 21 -7.32 -5.79 -2.72
CA ASP A 21 -8.33 -5.43 -3.73
C ASP A 21 -8.06 -4.07 -4.39
N VAL A 22 -7.64 -3.07 -3.60
CA VAL A 22 -7.24 -1.76 -4.13
C VAL A 22 -6.04 -1.88 -5.07
N LEU A 23 -5.07 -2.72 -4.73
CA LEU A 23 -3.89 -2.95 -5.57
C LEU A 23 -4.25 -3.70 -6.85
N VAL A 24 -5.19 -4.66 -6.79
CA VAL A 24 -5.71 -5.36 -7.97
C VAL A 24 -6.43 -4.37 -8.88
N THR A 25 -7.21 -3.44 -8.34
CA THR A 25 -7.87 -2.39 -9.11
C THR A 25 -6.86 -1.43 -9.74
N LEU A 26 -5.84 -1.00 -8.99
CA LEU A 26 -4.78 -0.12 -9.49
C LEU A 26 -3.91 -0.79 -10.57
N ALA A 27 -3.66 -2.09 -10.42
CA ALA A 27 -2.93 -2.92 -11.38
C ALA A 27 -3.75 -3.18 -12.67
N ALA A 28 -5.07 -3.35 -12.53
CA ALA A 28 -5.98 -3.53 -13.66
C ALA A 28 -6.09 -2.28 -14.53
N ASP A 29 -6.08 -1.10 -13.90
CA ASP A 29 -6.11 0.19 -14.59
C ASP A 29 -4.78 0.51 -15.31
N ASN A 30 -3.65 0.08 -14.75
CA ASN A 30 -2.33 0.39 -15.28
C ASN A 30 -1.36 -0.81 -15.25
N PRO A 31 -1.06 -1.45 -16.41
CA PRO A 31 -0.17 -2.61 -16.45
C PRO A 31 1.26 -2.29 -16.02
N GLY A 32 1.70 -1.03 -16.17
CA GLY A 32 2.99 -0.57 -15.64
C GLY A 32 3.01 -0.55 -14.10
N LYS A 33 1.89 -0.15 -13.48
CA LYS A 33 1.76 -0.17 -12.01
C LYS A 33 1.66 -1.58 -11.46
N ALA A 34 1.04 -2.51 -12.19
CA ALA A 34 0.97 -3.92 -11.79
C ALA A 34 2.36 -4.52 -11.53
N LEU A 35 3.36 -4.15 -12.34
CA LEU A 35 4.75 -4.58 -12.17
C LEU A 35 5.39 -3.95 -10.93
N VAL A 36 5.21 -2.64 -10.73
CA VAL A 36 5.77 -1.95 -9.55
C VAL A 36 5.12 -2.48 -8.27
N LEU A 37 3.81 -2.69 -8.29
CA LEU A 37 3.04 -3.30 -7.21
C LEU A 37 3.54 -4.70 -6.87
N SER A 38 3.72 -5.56 -7.88
CA SER A 38 4.26 -6.91 -7.67
C SER A 38 5.63 -6.86 -7.00
N TYR A 39 6.49 -5.91 -7.41
CA TYR A 39 7.81 -5.74 -6.81
C TYR A 39 7.72 -5.24 -5.36
N VAL A 40 6.83 -4.27 -5.07
CA VAL A 40 6.59 -3.77 -3.72
C VAL A 40 6.02 -4.86 -2.81
N VAL A 41 5.06 -5.66 -3.28
CA VAL A 41 4.51 -6.81 -2.54
C VAL A 41 5.62 -7.78 -2.18
N GLN A 42 6.52 -8.09 -3.12
CA GLN A 42 7.62 -9.02 -2.89
C GLN A 42 8.60 -8.48 -1.84
N ILE A 43 8.95 -7.19 -1.91
CA ILE A 43 9.84 -6.56 -0.90
C ILE A 43 9.17 -6.53 0.47
N ALA A 44 7.87 -6.25 0.53
CA ALA A 44 7.12 -6.25 1.77
C ALA A 44 6.98 -7.65 2.37
N ALA A 45 6.74 -8.67 1.54
CA ALA A 45 6.69 -10.07 1.95
C ALA A 45 8.05 -10.59 2.46
N ASP A 46 9.15 -10.06 1.94
CA ASP A 46 10.52 -10.33 2.42
C ASP A 46 10.82 -9.61 3.75
N GLY A 47 9.91 -8.76 4.24
CA GLY A 47 10.11 -7.95 5.44
C GLY A 47 11.08 -6.79 5.26
N CYS A 48 11.44 -6.47 4.02
CA CYS A 48 12.36 -5.40 3.67
C CYS A 48 11.69 -4.02 3.61
N ALA A 49 10.37 -3.97 3.44
CA ALA A 49 9.59 -2.73 3.44
C ALA A 49 8.22 -2.92 4.07
N VAL A 50 7.64 -1.84 4.55
CA VAL A 50 6.22 -1.73 4.87
C VAL A 50 5.57 -0.81 3.86
N TRP A 51 4.33 -1.10 3.50
CA TRP A 51 3.54 -0.26 2.59
C TRP A 51 2.24 0.16 3.24
N ASN A 52 1.73 1.30 2.82
CA ASN A 52 0.47 1.87 3.29
C ASN A 52 -0.27 2.53 2.13
N ILE A 53 -1.59 2.40 2.11
CA ILE A 53 -2.44 3.10 1.15
C ILE A 53 -2.87 4.41 1.79
N LEU A 54 -2.52 5.52 1.14
CA LEU A 54 -2.89 6.86 1.57
C LEU A 54 -4.36 7.14 1.25
N GLU A 55 -4.99 8.07 1.97
CA GLU A 55 -6.40 8.48 1.72
C GLU A 55 -6.65 8.99 0.29
N ASN A 56 -5.60 9.39 -0.42
CA ASN A 56 -5.66 9.83 -1.81
C ASN A 56 -5.58 8.68 -2.83
N GLY A 57 -5.43 7.43 -2.38
CA GLY A 57 -5.29 6.24 -3.24
C GLY A 57 -3.87 5.98 -3.74
N GLU A 58 -2.89 6.78 -3.32
CA GLU A 58 -1.47 6.55 -3.58
C GLU A 58 -0.91 5.51 -2.59
N ILE A 59 0.18 4.86 -2.98
CA ILE A 59 0.82 3.83 -2.14
C ILE A 59 2.13 4.39 -1.63
N GLU A 60 2.22 4.53 -0.31
CA GLU A 60 3.48 4.81 0.37
C GLU A 60 4.20 3.49 0.66
N VAL A 61 5.49 3.43 0.34
CA VAL A 61 6.37 2.29 0.60
C VAL A 61 7.55 2.80 1.41
N ARG A 62 7.67 2.30 2.63
CA ARG A 62 8.74 2.63 3.56
C ARG A 62 9.68 1.44 3.72
N PHE A 63 10.88 1.59 3.19
CA PHE A 63 11.93 0.59 3.32
C PHE A 63 12.52 0.61 4.73
N ASN A 64 12.98 -0.56 5.17
CA ASN A 64 13.67 -0.69 6.46
C ASN A 64 15.00 0.10 6.50
N SER A 65 15.56 0.42 5.33
CA SER A 65 16.70 1.33 5.14
C SER A 65 16.40 2.79 5.53
N GLY A 66 15.13 3.15 5.73
CA GLY A 66 14.68 4.51 6.01
C GLY A 66 14.23 5.30 4.78
N GLU A 67 14.37 4.73 3.58
CA GLU A 67 13.91 5.33 2.32
C GLU A 67 12.38 5.23 2.22
N ILE A 68 11.76 6.27 1.71
CA ILE A 68 10.31 6.34 1.53
C ILE A 68 10.02 6.64 0.06
N PHE A 69 9.17 5.84 -0.54
CA PHE A 69 8.69 5.98 -1.90
C PHE A 69 7.18 6.15 -1.91
N VAL A 70 6.68 7.01 -2.78
CA VAL A 70 5.25 7.20 -3.00
C VAL A 70 4.96 6.86 -4.47
N LEU A 71 4.09 5.89 -4.68
CA LEU A 71 3.57 5.53 -6.00
C LEU A 71 2.30 6.34 -6.21
N ALA A 72 2.46 7.42 -6.98
CA ALA A 72 1.39 8.26 -7.46
C ALA A 72 0.72 7.67 -8.70
N GLU A 73 -0.34 8.33 -9.19
CA GLU A 73 -1.10 7.87 -10.35
C GLU A 73 -0.23 7.66 -11.61
N THR A 74 0.82 8.44 -11.80
CA THR A 74 1.69 8.34 -12.99
C THR A 74 3.17 8.48 -12.67
N THR A 75 3.51 8.63 -11.39
CA THR A 75 4.85 9.04 -10.95
C THR A 75 5.27 8.24 -9.74
N ILE A 76 6.56 7.92 -9.62
CA ILE A 76 7.15 7.35 -8.42
C ILE A 76 8.02 8.44 -7.80
N LEU A 77 7.65 8.90 -6.61
CA LEU A 77 8.39 9.91 -5.88
C LEU A 77 9.23 9.23 -4.80
N ARG A 78 10.53 9.55 -4.73
CA ARG A 78 11.41 9.17 -3.61
C ARG A 78 11.54 10.36 -2.68
N LEU A 79 11.12 10.21 -1.42
CA LEU A 79 11.08 11.30 -0.44
C LEU A 79 12.36 11.45 0.38
N ALA A 80 13.14 10.39 0.59
CA ALA A 80 14.38 10.39 1.37
C ALA A 80 15.39 9.38 0.80
#